data_AF-A0AAJ6EGE9-F1
#
_entry.id   AF-A0AAJ6EGE9-F1
#
_cell.length_a   1.000
_cell.length_b   1.000
_cell.length_c   1.000
_cell.angle_alpha   90.00
_cell.angle_beta   90.00
_cell.angle_gamma   90.00
#
_symmetry.space_group_name_H-M   'P 1'
#
loop_
_entity.id
_entity.type
_entity.pdbx_description
1 polymer ?
#
loop_
_entity_poly.entity_id
_entity_poly.type
_entity_poly.pdbx_seq_one_letter_code
_entity_poly.pdbx_strand_id
1 'polypeptide(L)'
;MFVPATWLSKLCARCADNRVRSALVIDDDVLVGIVTQGDCAIKVLLPGLDAKQTPVGQVMTGNPVTVKPDDRLEDCMAMMAQRSFRHLPVLDAGNDGSA
;
A
#
# COMPACT_ATOMS: atom_id res chain seq x y z
N MET A 1 -6.79 5.51 -7.71
CA MET A 1 -6.38 4.10 -7.84
C MET A 1 -5.00 4.07 -8.47
N PHE A 2 -4.10 3.23 -7.97
CA PHE A 2 -2.77 3.04 -8.52
C PHE A 2 -2.64 1.59 -8.94
N VAL A 3 -2.18 1.34 -10.16
CA VAL A 3 -1.81 -0.01 -10.64
C VAL A 3 -0.29 -0.22 -10.49
N PRO A 4 0.23 -1.45 -10.52
CA PRO A 4 1.68 -1.71 -10.40
C PRO A 4 2.54 -0.93 -11.40
N ALA A 5 2.03 -0.71 -12.62
CA ALA A 5 2.71 0.05 -13.66
C ALA A 5 2.72 1.58 -13.44
N THR A 6 2.06 2.10 -12.40
CA THR A 6 2.03 3.54 -12.13
C THR A 6 3.42 4.03 -11.73
N TRP A 7 3.87 5.17 -12.27
CA TRP A 7 5.12 5.79 -11.84
C TRP A 7 5.04 6.32 -10.40
N LEU A 8 6.10 6.10 -9.62
CA LEU A 8 6.16 6.55 -8.22
C LEU A 8 6.07 8.06 -8.09
N SER A 9 6.56 8.84 -9.05
CA SER A 9 6.40 10.29 -9.09
C SER A 9 4.92 10.72 -9.04
N LYS A 10 4.05 10.05 -9.80
CA LYS A 10 2.60 10.30 -9.81
C LYS A 10 1.95 9.92 -8.49
N LEU A 11 2.36 8.79 -7.89
CA LEU A 11 1.88 8.36 -6.58
C LEU A 11 2.28 9.36 -5.49
N CYS A 12 3.56 9.74 -5.43
CA CYS A 12 4.09 10.67 -4.44
C CYS A 12 3.41 12.04 -4.52
N ALA A 13 3.21 12.58 -5.73
CA ALA A 13 2.49 13.84 -5.93
C ALA A 13 1.06 13.74 -5.37
N ARG A 14 0.32 12.68 -5.73
CA ARG A 14 -1.05 12.48 -5.24
C ARG A 14 -1.11 12.29 -3.71
N CYS A 15 -0.16 11.57 -3.13
CA CYS A 15 -0.07 11.40 -1.69
C CYS A 15 0.19 12.73 -0.97
N ALA A 16 1.04 13.59 -1.54
CA ALA A 16 1.31 14.92 -1.02
C ALA A 16 0.05 15.81 -1.10
N ASP A 17 -0.62 15.85 -2.25
CA ASP A 17 -1.83 16.64 -2.48
C ASP A 17 -2.95 16.25 -1.51
N ASN A 18 -3.13 14.95 -1.29
CA ASN A 18 -4.18 14.41 -0.43
C ASN A 18 -3.78 14.29 1.04
N ARG A 19 -2.52 14.62 1.39
CA ARG A 19 -1.94 14.46 2.74
C ARG A 19 -2.09 13.04 3.32
N VAL A 20 -1.90 12.03 2.47
CA VAL A 20 -1.91 10.61 2.88
C VAL A 20 -0.50 10.03 2.90
N ARG A 21 -0.27 9.09 3.83
CA ARG A 21 1.05 8.48 4.06
C ARG A 21 1.21 7.11 3.41
N SER A 22 0.11 6.54 2.92
CA SER A 22 0.07 5.26 2.23
C SER A 22 -0.99 5.28 1.13
N ALA A 23 -0.82 4.39 0.15
CA ALA A 23 -1.73 4.23 -0.96
C ALA A 23 -1.87 2.75 -1.32
N LEU A 24 -3.10 2.32 -1.61
CA LEU A 24 -3.39 0.99 -2.10
C LEU A 24 -3.03 0.89 -3.59
N VAL A 25 -2.48 -0.26 -3.96
CA VAL A 25 -2.22 -0.67 -5.34
C VAL A 25 -3.26 -1.71 -5.71
N ILE A 26 -4.10 -1.39 -6.69
CA ILE A 26 -5.21 -2.20 -7.11
C ILE A 26 -5.08 -2.43 -8.61
N ASP A 27 -5.17 -3.70 -9.02
CA ASP A 27 -5.07 -4.15 -10.40
C ASP A 27 -6.26 -5.06 -10.69
N ASP A 28 -6.99 -4.80 -11.78
CA ASP A 28 -8.26 -5.49 -12.11
C ASP A 28 -9.21 -5.66 -10.90
N ASP A 29 -9.43 -4.56 -10.16
CA ASP A 29 -10.24 -4.48 -8.93
C ASP A 29 -9.75 -5.33 -7.72
N VAL A 30 -8.60 -5.98 -7.86
CA VAL A 30 -7.95 -6.77 -6.81
C VAL A 30 -6.87 -5.96 -6.10
N LEU A 31 -6.90 -5.95 -4.77
CA LEU A 31 -5.83 -5.35 -3.96
C LEU A 31 -4.54 -6.19 -4.09
N VAL A 32 -3.60 -5.71 -4.91
CA VAL A 32 -2.32 -6.40 -5.15
C VAL A 32 -1.18 -5.86 -4.28
N GLY A 33 -1.32 -4.68 -3.69
CA GLY A 33 -0.24 -4.09 -2.90
C GLY A 33 -0.59 -2.85 -2.09
N ILE A 34 0.38 -2.41 -1.29
CA ILE A 34 0.38 -1.12 -0.59
C ILE A 34 1.75 -0.46 -0.70
N VAL A 35 1.77 0.86 -0.88
CA VAL A 35 2.99 1.68 -0.81
C VAL A 35 2.85 2.69 0.31
N THR A 36 3.91 2.89 1.07
CA THR A 36 4.00 3.93 2.11
C THR A 36 5.08 4.96 1.76
N GLN A 37 5.01 6.15 2.36
CA GLN A 37 6.12 7.10 2.30
C GLN A 37 7.44 6.51 2.81
N GLY A 38 7.37 5.58 3.77
CA GLY A 38 8.54 4.84 4.26
C GLY A 38 9.17 3.97 3.19
N ASP A 39 8.35 3.30 2.36
CA ASP A 39 8.85 2.54 1.20
C ASP A 39 9.53 3.46 0.19
N CYS A 40 8.93 4.62 -0.11
CA CYS A 40 9.55 5.60 -1.01
C CYS A 40 10.89 6.11 -0.46
N ALA A 41 10.98 6.37 0.85
CA ALA A 41 12.23 6.81 1.48
C ALA A 41 13.29 5.70 1.41
N ILE A 42 12.95 4.49 1.87
CA ILE A 42 13.92 3.41 2.08
C ILE A 42 14.32 2.73 0.77
N LYS A 43 13.36 2.50 -0.14
CA LYS A 43 13.56 1.71 -1.35
C LYS A 43 13.86 2.55 -2.60
N VAL A 44 13.62 3.86 -2.56
CA VAL A 44 13.80 4.77 -3.73
C VAL A 44 14.80 5.88 -3.42
N LEU A 45 14.53 6.70 -2.40
CA LEU A 45 15.37 7.86 -2.10
C LEU A 45 16.77 7.44 -1.60
N LEU A 46 16.85 6.58 -0.58
CA LEU A 46 18.13 6.16 0.00
C LEU A 46 19.06 5.47 -1.00
N PRO A 47 18.58 4.57 -1.90
CA PRO A 47 19.42 3.97 -2.92
C PRO A 47 19.69 4.88 -4.14
N GLY A 48 19.09 6.07 -4.20
CA GLY A 48 19.29 7.03 -5.30
C GLY A 48 18.52 6.71 -6.58
N LEU A 49 17.40 5.99 -6.49
CA LEU A 49 16.54 5.70 -7.66
C LEU A 49 15.70 6.91 -8.06
N ASP A 50 15.44 7.05 -9.36
CA ASP A 50 14.55 8.08 -9.88
C ASP A 50 13.08 7.63 -9.81
N ALA A 51 12.27 8.33 -9.00
CA ALA A 51 10.84 8.08 -8.87
C ALA A 51 10.06 8.26 -10.19
N LYS A 52 10.61 9.00 -11.17
CA LYS A 52 10.02 9.14 -12.51
C LYS A 52 10.27 7.92 -13.40
N GLN A 53 11.23 7.07 -13.05
CA GLN A 53 11.59 5.86 -13.80
C GLN A 53 11.32 4.57 -12.99
N THR A 54 10.83 4.70 -11.76
CA THR A 54 10.55 3.56 -10.88
C THR A 54 9.03 3.32 -10.82
N PRO A 55 8.54 2.15 -11.26
CA PRO A 55 7.13 1.80 -11.12
C PRO A 55 6.78 1.42 -9.68
N VAL A 56 5.53 1.66 -9.31
CA VAL A 56 4.96 1.34 -7.99
C VAL A 56 5.15 -0.13 -7.64
N GLY A 57 4.94 -1.04 -8.59
CA GLY A 57 5.07 -2.48 -8.40
C GLY A 57 6.47 -2.93 -7.96
N GLN A 58 7.51 -2.17 -8.28
CA GLN A 58 8.89 -2.47 -7.84
C GLN A 58 9.11 -2.18 -6.35
N VAL A 59 8.28 -1.33 -5.74
CA VAL A 59 8.49 -0.76 -4.40
C VAL A 59 7.42 -1.18 -3.40
N MET A 60 6.21 -1.49 -3.87
CA MET A 60 5.08 -1.88 -3.02
C MET A 60 5.37 -3.12 -2.19
N THR A 61 4.71 -3.22 -1.05
CA THR A 61 4.53 -4.49 -0.35
C THR A 61 3.35 -5.20 -1.02
N GLY A 62 3.63 -6.32 -1.70
CA GLY A 62 2.60 -7.14 -2.35
C GLY A 62 1.77 -7.94 -1.33
N ASN A 63 0.53 -8.28 -1.71
CA ASN A 63 -0.40 -9.07 -0.90
C ASN A 63 -0.44 -8.62 0.57
N PRO A 64 -0.81 -7.36 0.85
CA PRO A 64 -0.82 -6.84 2.20
C PRO A 64 -1.82 -7.61 3.05
N VAL A 65 -1.53 -7.72 4.36
CA VAL A 65 -2.50 -8.26 5.30
C VAL A 65 -3.71 -7.32 5.35
N THR A 66 -4.90 -7.87 5.24
CA THR A 66 -6.18 -7.15 5.24
C THR A 66 -7.02 -7.55 6.44
N VAL A 67 -8.01 -6.73 6.76
CA VAL A 67 -9.07 -7.04 7.72
C VAL A 67 -10.44 -6.76 7.13
N LYS A 68 -11.47 -7.28 7.79
CA LYS A 68 -12.86 -7.00 7.46
C LYS A 68 -13.40 -5.85 8.32
N PRO A 69 -14.47 -5.15 7.88
CA PRO A 69 -15.06 -4.06 8.66
C PRO A 69 -15.58 -4.47 10.04
N ASP A 70 -15.92 -5.75 10.20
CA ASP A 70 -16.44 -6.37 11.42
C ASP A 70 -15.36 -7.03 12.30
N ASP A 71 -14.10 -7.03 11.86
CA ASP A 71 -12.98 -7.50 12.68
C ASP A 71 -12.81 -6.61 13.92
N ARG A 72 -12.44 -7.24 15.04
CA ARG A 72 -12.28 -6.52 16.30
C ARG A 72 -11.06 -5.60 16.25
N LEU A 73 -11.21 -4.41 16.81
CA LEU A 73 -10.13 -3.43 16.89
C LEU A 73 -8.92 -3.98 17.67
N GLU A 74 -9.14 -4.75 18.74
CA GLU A 74 -8.06 -5.34 19.53
C GLU A 74 -7.19 -6.29 18.71
N ASP A 75 -7.82 -7.11 17.86
CA ASP A 75 -7.12 -8.05 16.98
C ASP A 75 -6.32 -7.30 15.90
N CYS A 76 -6.89 -6.23 15.34
CA CYS A 76 -6.20 -5.36 14.39
C CYS A 76 -4.95 -4.72 15.01
N MET A 77 -5.06 -4.19 16.24
CA MET A 77 -3.94 -3.58 16.96
C MET A 77 -2.85 -4.61 17.30
N ALA A 78 -3.26 -5.79 17.79
CA ALA A 78 -2.33 -6.88 18.08
C ALA A 78 -1.55 -7.31 16.84
N MET A 79 -2.24 -7.42 15.70
CA MET A 79 -1.63 -7.78 14.42
C MET A 79 -0.60 -6.75 13.95
N MET A 80 -0.95 -5.46 13.99
CA MET A 80 -0.03 -4.36 13.66
C MET A 80 1.23 -4.38 14.53
N ALA A 81 1.07 -4.59 15.84
CA ALA A 81 2.18 -4.64 16.79
C ALA A 81 3.09 -5.85 16.56
N GLN A 82 2.52 -7.05 16.38
CA GLN A 82 3.28 -8.29 16.18
C GLN A 82 4.03 -8.31 14.85
N ARG A 83 3.47 -7.72 13.80
CA ARG A 83 4.01 -7.78 12.43
C ARG A 83 4.72 -6.51 11.99
N SER A 84 4.88 -5.52 12.88
CA SER A 84 5.62 -4.28 12.64
C SER A 84 5.13 -3.45 11.44
N PHE A 85 3.82 -3.38 11.21
CA PHE A 85 3.22 -2.46 10.23
C PHE A 85 2.19 -1.55 10.89
N ARG A 86 1.87 -0.44 10.22
CA ARG A 86 0.99 0.63 10.77
C ARG A 86 -0.21 0.95 9.89
N HIS A 87 -0.41 0.19 8.83
CA HIS A 87 -1.52 0.34 7.90
C HIS A 87 -2.11 -1.05 7.65
N LEU A 88 -3.43 -1.14 7.70
CA LEU A 88 -4.17 -2.38 7.52
C LEU A 88 -5.35 -2.06 6.60
N PRO A 89 -5.27 -2.40 5.30
CA PRO A 89 -6.38 -2.22 4.39
C PRO A 89 -7.61 -2.99 4.88
N VAL A 90 -8.76 -2.33 4.82
CA VAL A 90 -10.05 -2.94 5.16
C VAL A 90 -10.74 -3.32 3.85
N LEU A 91 -11.14 -4.58 3.70
CA LEU A 91 -11.86 -5.09 2.53
C LEU A 91 -13.21 -5.64 2.97
N ASP A 92 -14.27 -5.29 2.24
CA ASP A 92 -15.56 -5.98 2.37
C ASP A 92 -15.43 -7.43 1.90
N ALA A 93 -16.16 -8.34 2.54
CA ALA A 93 -16.13 -9.78 2.26
C ALA A 93 -16.53 -10.17 0.81
N GLY A 94 -16.91 -9.22 -0.04
CA GLY A 94 -17.18 -9.41 -1.46
C GLY A 94 -16.04 -8.99 -2.41
N ASN A 95 -14.93 -8.48 -1.89
CA ASN A 95 -13.83 -7.92 -2.70
C ASN A 95 -12.44 -8.42 -2.27
N ASP A 96 -12.36 -9.62 -1.69
CA ASP A 96 -11.09 -10.24 -1.29
C ASP A 96 -10.31 -10.89 -2.46
N GLY A 97 -10.81 -10.76 -3.69
CA GLY A 97 -10.15 -11.27 -4.90
C GLY A 97 -10.03 -12.80 -4.94
N SER A 98 -10.62 -13.50 -3.96
CA SER A 98 -10.72 -14.95 -3.92
C SER A 98 -12.04 -15.39 -4.55
N ALA A 99 -12.02 -15.52 -5.88
CA ALA A 99 -12.88 -16.46 -6.59
C ALA A 99 -12.12 -17.77 -6.82
#